data_AF-A0A8J7N820-F1
#
_entry.id   AF-A0A8J7N820-F1
#
_cell.length_a   1.000
_cell.length_b   1.000
_cell.length_c   1.000
_cell.angle_alpha   90.00
_cell.angle_beta   90.00
_cell.angle_gamma   90.00
#
_symmetry.space_group_name_H-M   'P 1'
#
loop_
_entity.id
_entity.type
_entity.pdbx_description
1 polymer ?
#
loop_
_entity_poly.entity_id
_entity_poly.type
_entity_poly.pdbx_seq_one_letter_code
_entity_poly.pdbx_strand_id
1 'polypeptide(L)'
;MTEDDAPLLSTPSLTALILRRVEAGPVSLDGLMASLDALFDTAQETPTLPAAERRARLLRALRDLEIARLVRAKADGGWQITDRGSDALYRQPGGIDGSDLMAYPEYAAHVRAGTGGGKVDARGSSYDAGYDACRAGLGFTANPHTPNTADHLAWENGWMQALDDAAPPAA
;
A
#
# COMPACT_ATOMS: atom_id res chain seq x y z
N MET A 1 -4.99 13.32 13.89
CA MET A 1 -5.90 13.46 12.73
C MET A 1 -5.54 12.38 11.75
N THR A 2 -6.13 11.21 11.96
CA THR A 2 -5.99 10.00 11.14
C THR A 2 -6.85 10.15 9.89
N GLU A 3 -6.28 9.85 8.73
CA GLU A 3 -6.78 9.48 7.38
C GLU A 3 -8.28 9.61 6.96
N ASP A 4 -9.16 10.26 7.73
CA ASP A 4 -10.63 10.17 7.65
C ASP A 4 -11.34 11.43 7.10
N ASP A 5 -10.62 12.48 6.72
CA ASP A 5 -11.24 13.76 6.31
C ASP A 5 -11.60 13.85 4.81
N ALA A 6 -11.59 12.73 4.07
CA ALA A 6 -11.94 12.73 2.65
C ALA A 6 -12.55 11.39 2.20
N PRO A 7 -13.85 11.14 2.45
CA PRO A 7 -14.51 9.88 2.11
C PRO A 7 -14.42 9.54 0.61
N LEU A 8 -14.40 10.56 -0.26
CA LEU A 8 -14.21 10.43 -1.71
C LEU A 8 -12.79 9.98 -2.12
N LEU A 9 -11.80 10.17 -1.25
CA LEU A 9 -10.40 9.78 -1.49
C LEU A 9 -9.99 8.51 -0.74
N SER A 10 -10.95 7.84 -0.08
CA SER A 10 -10.75 6.51 0.47
C SER A 10 -10.52 5.49 -0.65
N THR A 11 -9.75 4.45 -0.36
CA THR A 11 -9.45 3.38 -1.33
C THR A 11 -10.73 2.75 -1.92
N PRO A 12 -11.75 2.37 -1.12
CA PRO A 12 -13.01 1.83 -1.66
C PRO A 12 -13.71 2.80 -2.61
N SER A 13 -13.83 4.08 -2.25
CA SER A 13 -14.47 5.08 -3.11
C SER A 13 -13.76 5.23 -4.46
N LEU A 14 -12.42 5.26 -4.44
CA LEU A 14 -11.63 5.38 -5.66
C LEU A 14 -11.74 4.12 -6.54
N THR A 15 -11.69 2.91 -5.96
CA THR A 15 -11.84 1.67 -6.73
C THR A 15 -13.26 1.51 -7.27
N ALA A 16 -14.30 1.91 -6.52
CA ALA A 16 -15.68 1.94 -7.00
C ALA A 16 -15.84 2.89 -8.19
N LEU A 17 -15.28 4.10 -8.09
CA LEU A 17 -15.28 5.07 -9.18
C LEU A 17 -14.62 4.48 -10.42
N ILE A 18 -13.41 3.92 -10.28
CA ILE A 18 -12.67 3.33 -11.40
C ILE A 18 -13.49 2.22 -12.06
N LEU A 19 -13.96 1.24 -11.28
CA LEU A 19 -14.68 0.06 -11.79
C LEU A 19 -15.97 0.45 -12.51
N ARG A 20 -16.78 1.37 -11.95
CA ARG A 20 -17.99 1.85 -12.63
C ARG A 20 -17.69 2.58 -13.93
N ARG A 21 -16.60 3.34 -13.96
CA ARG A 21 -16.21 4.09 -15.16
C ARG A 21 -15.67 3.16 -16.25
N VAL A 22 -14.87 2.15 -15.90
CA VAL A 22 -14.39 1.16 -16.88
C VAL A 22 -15.49 0.18 -17.34
N GLU A 23 -16.54 -0.02 -16.54
CA GLU A 23 -17.74 -0.80 -16.92
C GLU A 23 -18.56 -0.07 -18.00
N ALA A 24 -18.71 1.25 -17.87
CA ALA A 24 -19.41 2.07 -18.88
C ALA A 24 -18.65 2.18 -20.21
N GLY A 25 -17.35 1.88 -20.22
CA GLY A 25 -16.51 1.87 -21.42
C GLY A 25 -15.04 2.11 -21.11
N PRO A 26 -14.15 2.06 -22.11
CA PRO A 26 -12.73 2.34 -21.89
C PRO A 26 -12.50 3.76 -21.36
N VAL A 27 -11.62 3.92 -20.36
CA VAL A 27 -11.33 5.22 -19.74
C VAL A 27 -9.85 5.52 -19.69
N SER A 28 -9.50 6.80 -19.76
CA SER A 28 -8.16 7.32 -19.49
C SER A 28 -8.05 7.86 -18.06
N LEU A 29 -6.82 8.06 -17.58
CA LEU A 29 -6.56 8.66 -16.27
C LEU A 29 -7.11 10.09 -16.18
N ASP A 30 -7.05 10.85 -17.27
CA ASP A 30 -7.63 12.20 -17.31
C ASP A 30 -9.16 12.17 -17.26
N GLY A 31 -9.80 11.16 -17.87
CA GLY A 31 -11.24 10.94 -17.74
C GLY A 31 -11.65 10.53 -16.32
N LEU A 32 -10.82 9.76 -15.62
CA LEU A 32 -11.03 9.41 -14.22
C LEU A 32 -10.85 10.62 -13.29
N MET A 33 -9.82 11.45 -13.54
CA MET A 33 -9.63 12.72 -12.83
C MET A 33 -10.83 13.64 -12.98
N ALA A 34 -11.33 13.84 -14.21
CA ALA A 34 -12.52 14.65 -14.46
C ALA A 34 -13.77 14.08 -13.78
N SER A 35 -13.89 12.75 -13.70
CA SER A 35 -15.00 12.09 -13.00
C SER A 35 -14.90 12.30 -11.49
N LEU A 36 -13.69 12.27 -10.93
CA LEU A 36 -13.44 12.56 -9.52
C LEU A 36 -13.73 14.02 -9.18
N ASP A 37 -13.30 14.97 -10.03
CA ASP A 37 -13.61 16.39 -9.87
C ASP A 37 -15.12 16.64 -9.91
N ALA A 38 -15.84 16.02 -10.86
CA ALA A 38 -17.30 16.12 -10.92
C ALA A 38 -18.00 15.55 -9.67
N LEU A 39 -17.42 14.54 -9.00
CA LEU A 39 -17.95 14.02 -7.74
C LEU A 39 -17.77 15.02 -6.59
N PHE A 40 -16.62 15.69 -6.51
CA PHE A 40 -16.40 16.77 -5.55
C PHE A 40 -17.38 17.92 -5.76
N ASP A 41 -17.59 18.35 -7.00
CA ASP A 41 -18.55 19.40 -7.34
C ASP A 41 -19.98 19.01 -6.95
N THR A 42 -20.37 17.75 -7.21
CA THR A 42 -21.70 17.23 -6.87
C THR A 42 -21.90 17.14 -5.35
N ALA A 43 -20.85 16.76 -4.61
CA ALA A 43 -20.85 16.73 -3.15
C ALA A 43 -20.74 18.13 -2.52
N GLN A 44 -20.51 19.17 -3.33
CA GLN A 44 -20.18 20.53 -2.88
C GLN A 44 -18.97 20.56 -1.92
N GLU A 45 -18.03 19.64 -2.13
CA GLU A 45 -16.83 19.48 -1.33
C GLU A 45 -15.62 20.04 -2.09
N THR A 46 -14.80 20.82 -1.40
CA THR A 46 -13.50 21.24 -1.95
C THR A 46 -12.47 20.12 -1.71
N PRO A 47 -11.76 19.64 -2.73
CA PRO A 47 -10.72 18.64 -2.54
C PRO A 47 -9.64 19.17 -1.60
N THR A 48 -9.37 18.45 -0.51
CA THR A 48 -8.30 18.81 0.43
C THR A 48 -6.91 18.55 -0.12
N LEU A 49 -6.78 17.58 -1.04
CA LEU A 49 -5.51 17.22 -1.68
C LEU A 49 -5.30 17.94 -3.01
N PRO A 50 -4.05 18.35 -3.32
CA PRO A 50 -3.68 18.86 -4.63
C PRO A 50 -4.03 17.88 -5.76
N ALA A 51 -4.34 18.40 -6.95
CA ALA A 51 -4.69 17.57 -8.11
C ALA A 51 -3.62 16.51 -8.46
N ALA A 52 -2.33 16.85 -8.30
CA ALA A 52 -1.23 15.92 -8.52
C ALA A 52 -1.27 14.72 -7.56
N GLU A 53 -1.62 14.93 -6.29
CA GLU A 53 -1.74 13.84 -5.32
C GLU A 53 -2.98 12.99 -5.56
N ARG A 54 -4.12 13.62 -5.89
CA ARG A 54 -5.34 12.89 -6.28
C ARG A 54 -5.07 12.00 -7.50
N ARG A 55 -4.34 12.52 -8.49
CA ARG A 55 -3.87 11.75 -9.65
C ARG A 55 -2.99 10.57 -9.24
N ALA A 56 -2.04 10.77 -8.34
CA ALA A 56 -1.17 9.70 -7.85
C ALA A 56 -1.96 8.60 -7.13
N ARG A 57 -2.97 8.96 -6.32
CA ARG A 57 -3.86 8.00 -5.66
C ARG A 57 -4.70 7.20 -6.64
N LEU A 58 -5.30 7.85 -7.64
CA LEU A 58 -6.03 7.17 -8.73
C LEU A 58 -5.12 6.20 -9.49
N LEU A 59 -3.91 6.62 -9.82
CA LEU A 59 -2.94 5.78 -10.52
C LEU A 59 -2.53 4.56 -9.67
N ARG A 60 -2.36 4.75 -8.35
CA ARG A 60 -2.09 3.63 -7.43
C ARG A 60 -3.27 2.64 -7.41
N ALA A 61 -4.49 3.13 -7.23
CA ALA A 61 -5.68 2.28 -7.25
C ALA A 61 -5.84 1.54 -8.58
N LEU A 62 -5.57 2.18 -9.72
CA LEU A 62 -5.55 1.52 -11.03
C LEU A 62 -4.53 0.39 -11.11
N ARG A 63 -3.31 0.61 -10.61
CA ARG A 63 -2.26 -0.42 -10.58
C ARG A 63 -2.66 -1.60 -9.71
N ASP A 64 -3.21 -1.32 -8.53
CA ASP A 64 -3.67 -2.36 -7.61
C ASP A 64 -4.78 -3.23 -8.25
N LEU A 65 -5.74 -2.60 -8.93
CA LEU A 65 -6.79 -3.29 -9.69
C LEU A 65 -6.25 -4.05 -10.91
N GLU A 66 -5.22 -3.53 -11.59
CA GLU A 66 -4.57 -4.19 -12.73
C GLU A 66 -3.80 -5.44 -12.29
N ILE A 67 -3.07 -5.35 -11.17
CA ILE A 67 -2.37 -6.48 -10.55
C ILE A 67 -3.37 -7.57 -10.14
N ALA A 68 -4.52 -7.19 -9.56
CA ALA A 68 -5.61 -8.11 -9.23
C ALA A 68 -6.37 -8.64 -10.47
N ARG A 69 -6.02 -8.15 -11.67
CA ARG A 69 -6.65 -8.48 -12.96
C ARG A 69 -8.14 -8.13 -13.05
N LEU A 70 -8.56 -7.10 -12.30
CA LEU A 70 -9.92 -6.55 -12.35
C LEU A 70 -10.10 -5.56 -13.49
N VAL A 71 -9.00 -4.91 -13.87
CA VAL A 71 -8.90 -4.07 -15.07
C VAL A 71 -7.71 -4.50 -15.90
N ARG A 72 -7.71 -4.14 -17.17
CA ARG A 72 -6.57 -4.32 -18.08
C ARG A 72 -6.23 -3.02 -18.77
N ALA A 73 -4.94 -2.73 -18.89
CA ALA A 73 -4.45 -1.65 -19.74
C ALA A 73 -4.67 -1.99 -21.22
N LYS A 74 -4.99 -0.99 -22.02
CA LYS A 74 -5.07 -1.03 -23.48
C LYS A 74 -3.84 -0.38 -24.09
N ALA A 75 -3.54 -0.76 -25.34
CA ALA A 75 -2.41 -0.21 -26.09
C ALA A 75 -2.48 1.31 -26.32
N ASP A 76 -3.68 1.89 -26.25
CA ASP A 76 -3.95 3.33 -26.39
C ASP A 76 -3.79 4.11 -25.07
N GLY A 77 -3.36 3.46 -23.99
CA GLY A 77 -3.17 4.08 -22.68
C GLY A 77 -4.45 4.21 -21.85
N GLY A 78 -5.56 3.61 -22.29
CA GLY A 78 -6.78 3.49 -21.50
C GLY A 78 -6.84 2.20 -20.68
N TRP A 79 -7.85 2.09 -19.82
CA TRP A 79 -8.19 0.88 -19.08
C TRP A 79 -9.57 0.36 -19.46
N GLN A 80 -9.74 -0.95 -19.40
CA GLN A 80 -11.01 -1.63 -19.60
C GLN A 80 -11.25 -2.63 -18.46
N ILE A 81 -12.51 -2.80 -18.07
CA ILE A 81 -12.91 -3.83 -17.11
C ILE A 81 -12.70 -5.24 -17.68
N THR A 82 -12.38 -6.20 -16.81
CA THR A 82 -12.38 -7.63 -17.14
C THR A 82 -13.68 -8.28 -16.62
N ASP A 83 -14.04 -9.48 -17.08
CA ASP A 83 -15.20 -10.21 -16.54
C ASP A 83 -15.10 -10.37 -15.01
N ARG A 84 -13.88 -10.68 -14.52
CA ARG A 84 -13.56 -10.73 -13.08
C ARG A 84 -13.81 -9.38 -12.39
N GLY A 85 -13.46 -8.27 -13.03
CA GLY A 85 -13.72 -6.92 -12.53
C GLY A 85 -15.21 -6.62 -12.42
N SER A 86 -15.99 -6.99 -13.44
CA SER A 86 -17.45 -6.84 -13.43
C SER A 86 -18.09 -7.65 -12.30
N ASP A 87 -17.69 -8.92 -12.12
CA ASP A 87 -18.18 -9.76 -11.02
C ASP A 87 -17.80 -9.20 -9.65
N ALA A 88 -16.61 -8.61 -9.53
CA ALA A 88 -16.16 -7.97 -8.29
C ALA A 88 -16.98 -6.71 -7.97
N LEU A 89 -17.24 -5.87 -8.98
CA LEU A 89 -18.10 -4.68 -8.84
C LEU A 89 -19.54 -5.04 -8.47
N TYR A 90 -20.09 -6.10 -9.09
CA TYR A 90 -21.43 -6.57 -8.77
C TYR A 90 -21.54 -7.06 -7.32
N ARG A 91 -20.54 -7.81 -6.84
CA ARG A 91 -20.50 -8.29 -5.44
C ARG A 91 -20.27 -7.17 -4.43
N GLN A 92 -19.49 -6.15 -4.80
CA GLN A 92 -19.13 -5.06 -3.91
C GLN A 92 -19.27 -3.69 -4.59
N PRO A 93 -20.51 -3.18 -4.71
CA PRO A 93 -20.78 -1.92 -5.43
C PRO A 93 -20.16 -0.67 -4.79
N GLY A 94 -19.77 -0.76 -3.51
CA GLY A 94 -19.08 0.30 -2.74
C GLY A 94 -17.58 0.37 -3.00
N GLY A 95 -17.03 -0.51 -3.84
CA GLY A 95 -15.61 -0.59 -4.13
C GLY A 95 -14.86 -1.52 -3.19
N ILE A 96 -13.63 -1.81 -3.59
CA ILE A 96 -12.77 -2.87 -3.06
C ILE A 96 -11.61 -2.21 -2.32
N ASP A 97 -11.30 -2.68 -1.11
CA ASP A 97 -10.18 -2.19 -0.33
C ASP A 97 -8.94 -3.10 -0.43
N GLY A 98 -7.87 -2.75 0.28
CA GLY A 98 -6.64 -3.55 0.28
C GLY A 98 -6.80 -4.95 0.85
N SER A 99 -7.69 -5.14 1.83
CA SER A 99 -7.99 -6.43 2.45
C SER A 99 -8.77 -7.33 1.49
N ASP A 100 -9.74 -6.77 0.78
CA ASP A 100 -10.48 -7.47 -0.27
C ASP A 100 -9.57 -7.86 -1.43
N LEU A 101 -8.62 -6.98 -1.81
CA LEU A 101 -7.66 -7.26 -2.87
C LEU A 101 -6.72 -8.43 -2.52
N MET A 102 -6.46 -8.69 -1.23
CA MET A 102 -5.64 -9.84 -0.80
C MET A 102 -6.29 -11.19 -1.13
N ALA A 103 -7.59 -11.24 -1.44
CA ALA A 103 -8.24 -12.44 -1.94
C ALA A 103 -7.79 -12.83 -3.35
N TYR A 104 -7.17 -11.91 -4.11
CA TYR A 104 -6.63 -12.19 -5.44
C TYR A 104 -5.16 -12.64 -5.32
N PRO A 105 -4.81 -13.88 -5.74
CA PRO A 105 -3.47 -14.43 -5.54
C PRO A 105 -2.35 -13.59 -6.15
N GLU A 106 -2.61 -12.95 -7.30
CA GLU A 106 -1.65 -12.11 -8.00
C GLU A 106 -1.33 -10.83 -7.21
N TYR A 107 -2.35 -10.22 -6.59
CA TYR A 107 -2.17 -9.06 -5.71
C TYR A 107 -1.50 -9.45 -4.39
N ALA A 108 -1.93 -10.54 -3.76
CA ALA A 108 -1.28 -11.04 -2.55
C ALA A 108 0.20 -11.41 -2.80
N ALA A 109 0.53 -11.95 -3.97
CA ALA A 109 1.93 -12.18 -4.36
C ALA A 109 2.69 -10.87 -4.57
N HIS A 110 2.08 -9.88 -5.23
CA HIS A 110 2.68 -8.56 -5.42
C HIS A 110 2.98 -7.85 -4.10
N VAL A 111 2.03 -7.84 -3.16
CA VAL A 111 2.21 -7.24 -1.83
C VAL A 111 3.35 -7.95 -1.09
N ARG A 112 3.39 -9.29 -1.09
CA ARG A 112 4.49 -10.06 -0.50
C ARG A 112 5.86 -9.78 -1.14
N ALA A 113 5.89 -9.61 -2.46
CA ALA A 113 7.12 -9.26 -3.18
C ALA A 113 7.54 -7.81 -2.92
N GLY A 114 6.58 -6.90 -2.73
CA GLY A 114 6.82 -5.50 -2.39
C GLY A 114 7.25 -5.29 -0.94
N THR A 115 6.75 -6.10 0.00
CA THR A 115 7.22 -6.11 1.40
C THR A 115 8.59 -6.79 1.55
N GLY A 116 8.96 -7.71 0.64
CA GLY A 116 10.32 -8.26 0.54
C GLY A 116 11.29 -7.47 -0.35
N GLY A 117 10.80 -6.46 -1.08
CA GLY A 117 11.53 -5.67 -2.08
C GLY A 117 11.54 -4.17 -1.79
N GLY A 118 11.11 -3.76 -0.59
CA GLY A 118 11.52 -2.47 -0.05
C GLY A 118 13.04 -2.45 -0.08
N LYS A 119 13.64 -1.32 -0.49
CA LYS A 119 15.05 -1.02 -0.22
C LYS A 119 15.44 -1.72 1.07
N VAL A 120 16.52 -2.51 1.07
CA VAL A 120 17.21 -2.89 2.31
C VAL A 120 17.28 -1.60 3.12
N ASP A 121 16.35 -1.43 4.05
CA ASP A 121 16.37 -0.30 4.94
C ASP A 121 17.65 -0.61 5.70
N ALA A 122 18.67 0.24 5.59
CA ALA A 122 19.90 0.03 6.33
C ALA A 122 19.58 -0.23 7.83
N ARG A 123 18.43 0.30 8.29
CA ARG A 123 17.81 0.04 9.58
C ARG A 123 17.30 -1.40 9.77
N GLY A 124 16.66 -2.01 8.77
CA GLY A 124 16.23 -3.41 8.82
C GLY A 124 17.42 -4.36 8.88
N SER A 125 18.43 -4.15 8.02
CA SER A 125 19.66 -4.95 8.07
C SER A 125 20.45 -4.76 9.36
N SER A 126 20.47 -3.54 9.93
CA SER A 126 21.16 -3.27 11.19
C SER A 126 20.40 -3.84 12.38
N TYR A 127 19.06 -3.76 12.37
CA TYR A 127 18.20 -4.38 13.38
C TYR A 127 18.36 -5.90 13.40
N ASP A 128 18.25 -6.55 12.24
CA ASP A 128 18.41 -8.01 12.11
C ASP A 128 19.82 -8.43 12.55
N ALA A 129 20.86 -7.66 12.17
CA ALA A 129 22.23 -7.92 12.61
C ALA A 129 22.40 -7.78 14.14
N GLY A 130 21.67 -6.87 14.79
CA GLY A 130 21.66 -6.74 16.25
C GLY A 130 20.96 -7.90 16.95
N TYR A 131 19.82 -8.32 16.41
CA TYR A 131 19.06 -9.47 16.88
C TYR A 131 19.89 -10.77 16.77
N ASP A 132 20.52 -11.00 15.62
CA ASP A 132 21.39 -12.15 15.39
C ASP A 132 22.66 -12.11 16.27
N ALA A 133 23.24 -10.93 16.50
CA ALA A 133 24.39 -10.78 17.37
C ALA A 133 24.08 -11.20 18.81
N CYS A 134 22.92 -10.81 19.36
CA CYS A 134 22.48 -11.25 20.68
C CYS A 134 22.30 -12.78 20.73
N ARG A 135 21.63 -13.36 19.73
CA ARG A 135 21.44 -14.82 19.63
C ARG A 135 22.75 -15.60 19.47
N ALA A 136 23.75 -14.99 18.86
CA ALA A 136 25.10 -15.52 18.75
C ALA A 136 25.95 -15.33 20.04
N GLY A 137 25.40 -14.68 21.07
CA GLY A 137 26.07 -14.43 22.35
C GLY A 137 27.05 -13.26 22.33
N LEU A 138 27.00 -12.41 21.29
CA LEU A 138 27.80 -11.18 21.25
C LEU A 138 27.21 -10.14 22.20
N GLY A 139 28.10 -9.42 22.91
CA GLY A 139 27.69 -8.37 23.83
C GLY A 139 27.16 -7.13 23.13
N PHE A 140 26.37 -6.32 23.84
CA PHE A 140 25.78 -5.06 23.34
C PHE A 140 26.81 -4.06 22.77
N THR A 141 28.05 -4.09 23.27
CA THR A 141 29.15 -3.24 22.77
C THR A 141 29.74 -3.70 21.43
N ALA A 142 29.28 -4.83 20.88
CA ALA A 142 29.71 -5.34 19.58
C ALA A 142 29.05 -4.62 18.39
N ASN A 143 28.24 -3.59 18.64
CA ASN A 143 27.62 -2.77 17.60
C ASN A 143 28.69 -2.16 16.68
N PRO A 144 28.71 -2.49 15.37
CA PRO A 144 29.72 -1.98 14.45
C PRO A 144 29.44 -0.54 13.97
N HIS A 145 28.27 0.02 14.31
CA HIS A 145 27.84 1.33 13.84
C HIS A 145 28.25 2.45 14.80
N THR A 146 28.64 3.60 14.24
CA THR A 146 28.99 4.80 15.02
C THR A 146 27.83 5.24 15.91
N PRO A 147 28.08 5.59 17.20
CA PRO A 147 27.05 6.12 18.10
C PRO A 147 26.29 7.32 17.53
N ASN A 148 25.02 7.49 17.91
CA ASN A 148 24.10 8.53 17.44
C ASN A 148 23.75 8.48 15.94
N THR A 149 23.92 7.32 15.31
CA THR A 149 23.39 7.08 13.95
C THR A 149 22.11 6.26 14.00
N ALA A 150 21.29 6.38 12.96
CA ALA A 150 20.05 5.60 12.87
C ALA A 150 20.31 4.09 12.83
N ASP A 151 21.43 3.66 12.23
CA ASP A 151 21.82 2.25 12.16
C ASP A 151 22.29 1.72 13.52
N HIS A 152 23.00 2.55 14.29
CA HIS A 152 23.37 2.24 15.67
C HIS A 152 22.14 1.98 16.55
N LEU A 153 21.15 2.89 16.51
CA LEU A 153 19.90 2.72 17.25
C LEU A 153 19.10 1.51 16.77
N ALA A 154 19.06 1.25 15.46
CA ALA A 154 18.37 0.09 14.91
C ALA A 154 18.99 -1.23 15.39
N TRP A 155 20.32 -1.34 15.36
CA TRP A 155 21.06 -2.51 15.85
C TRP A 155 20.83 -2.74 17.35
N GLU A 156 20.90 -1.68 18.18
CA GLU A 156 20.67 -1.79 19.62
C GLU A 156 19.25 -2.27 19.94
N ASN A 157 18.25 -1.76 19.22
CA ASN A 157 16.86 -2.18 19.37
C ASN A 157 16.67 -3.67 19.00
N GLY A 158 17.34 -4.14 17.94
CA GLY A 158 17.32 -5.56 17.56
C GLY A 158 17.96 -6.46 18.62
N TRP A 159 19.10 -6.05 19.16
CA TRP A 159 19.79 -6.79 20.21
C TRP A 159 18.95 -6.88 21.50
N MET A 160 18.33 -5.77 21.92
CA MET A 160 17.43 -5.76 23.09
C MET A 160 16.20 -6.63 22.88
N GLN A 161 15.59 -6.61 21.69
CA GLN A 161 14.46 -7.49 21.38
C GLN A 161 14.83 -8.97 21.50
N ALA A 162 16.01 -9.37 21.01
CA ALA A 162 16.47 -10.75 21.13
C ALA A 162 16.71 -11.15 22.60
N LEU A 163 17.14 -10.21 23.45
CA LEU A 163 17.29 -10.45 24.88
C LEU A 163 15.92 -10.62 25.57
N ASP A 164 14.95 -9.77 25.24
CA ASP A 164 13.58 -9.85 25.75
C ASP A 164 12.90 -11.16 25.32
N ASP A 165 13.09 -11.59 24.07
CA ASP A 165 12.58 -12.86 23.55
C ASP A 165 13.25 -14.09 24.20
N ALA A 166 14.52 -13.96 24.61
CA ALA A 166 15.27 -15.01 25.28
C ALA A 166 14.99 -15.08 26.80
N ALA A 167 14.43 -14.01 27.38
CA ALA A 167 14.00 -14.02 28.76
C ALA A 167 12.74 -14.91 28.90
N PRO A 168 12.74 -15.90 29.82
CA PRO A 168 11.53 -16.66 30.08
C PRO A 168 10.43 -15.71 30.59
N PRO A 169 9.14 -15.97 30.27
CA PRO A 169 8.05 -15.17 30.81
C PRO A 169 8.15 -15.21 32.34
N ALA A 170 8.13 -14.04 32.96
CA ALA A 170 8.17 -13.91 34.41
C ALA A 170 7.08 -14.79 35.04
N ALA A 171 7.50 -15.74 35.87
CA ALA A 171 6.62 -16.65 36.60
C ALA A 171 5.85 -15.94 37.73
#